data_AF-A0A2L1K4T6-F1
#
_entry.id   AF-A0A2L1K4T6-F1
#
_cell.length_a   1.000
_cell.length_b   1.000
_cell.length_c   1.000
_cell.angle_alpha   90.00
_cell.angle_beta   90.00
_cell.angle_gamma   90.00
#
_symmetry.space_group_name_H-M   'P 1'
#
loop_
_entity.id
_entity.type
_entity.pdbx_description
1 polymer ?
#
loop_
_entity_poly.entity_id
_entity_poly.type
_entity_poly.pdbx_seq_one_letter_code
_entity_poly.pdbx_strand_id
1 'polypeptide(L)'
;VYIFTCTKNLRTPSNLLIVNLAFSDFCLMFFMCPPMVWSCLYETWVFGPFACELYGMIGSLFGVTSIWTMVFIALDRYNVIVKGLSAKPMTTKLALFQIFCIYMHGLFWTLAPMLGWSRYVPEANMTACGTDYLTLTWHSR
;
A
#
# COMPACT_ATOMS: atom_id res chain seq x y z
N VAL A 1 0.82 15.68 4.13
CA VAL A 1 -0.37 16.05 3.31
C VAL A 1 -0.71 17.54 3.42
N TYR A 2 -0.93 18.10 4.62
CA TYR A 2 -1.31 19.50 4.85
C TYR A 2 -0.44 20.56 4.12
N ILE A 3 0.89 20.42 4.16
CA ILE A 3 1.80 21.38 3.50
C ILE A 3 1.62 21.41 1.98
N PHE A 4 1.36 20.25 1.36
CA PHE A 4 1.16 20.12 -0.09
C PHE A 4 -0.22 20.62 -0.53
N THR A 5 -1.23 20.57 0.34
CA THR A 5 -2.57 21.11 0.04
C THR A 5 -2.62 22.63 0.15
N CYS A 6 -1.92 23.21 1.14
CA CYS A 6 -1.93 24.64 1.41
C CYS A 6 -1.02 25.46 0.47
N THR A 7 0.06 24.88 -0.04
CA THR A 7 1.05 25.62 -0.84
C THR A 7 0.86 25.38 -2.34
N LYS A 8 0.38 26.40 -3.09
CA LYS A 8 0.15 26.29 -4.54
C LYS A 8 1.42 26.00 -5.36
N ASN A 9 2.57 26.54 -4.95
CA ASN A 9 3.84 26.35 -5.64
C ASN A 9 4.37 24.90 -5.60
N LEU A 10 3.87 24.07 -4.68
CA LEU A 10 4.28 22.67 -4.54
C LEU A 10 3.40 21.70 -5.35
N ARG A 11 2.44 22.19 -6.15
CA ARG A 11 1.55 21.35 -6.96
C ARG A 11 2.21 20.93 -8.28
N THR A 12 3.34 20.25 -8.17
CA THR A 12 4.03 19.63 -9.31
C THR A 12 3.58 18.19 -9.47
N PRO A 13 3.64 17.62 -10.68
CA PRO A 13 3.22 16.24 -10.93
C PRO A 13 4.06 15.22 -10.13
N SER A 14 5.36 15.47 -9.92
CA SER A 14 6.20 14.62 -9.06
C SER A 14 5.77 14.66 -7.59
N ASN A 15 5.29 15.82 -7.10
CA ASN A 15 4.81 15.94 -5.73
C ASN A 15 3.47 15.22 -5.50
N LEU A 16 2.67 14.97 -6.54
CA LEU A 16 1.46 14.15 -6.41
C LEU A 16 1.78 12.71 -6.01
N LEU A 17 2.87 12.13 -6.50
CA LEU A 17 3.31 10.80 -6.10
C LEU A 17 3.74 10.77 -4.63
N ILE A 18 4.44 11.81 -4.17
CA ILE A 18 4.85 11.95 -2.76
C ILE A 18 3.61 12.11 -1.85
N VAL A 19 2.61 12.87 -2.29
CA VAL A 19 1.34 13.01 -1.56
C VAL A 19 0.61 11.68 -1.50
N ASN A 20 0.57 10.91 -2.60
CA ASN A 20 -0.04 9.57 -2.61
C ASN A 20 0.67 8.61 -1.64
N LEU A 21 2.00 8.64 -1.59
CA LEU A 21 2.79 7.84 -0.64
C LEU A 21 2.44 8.22 0.81
N ALA A 22 2.49 9.51 1.14
CA ALA A 22 2.16 9.98 2.48
C ALA A 22 0.72 9.68 2.89
N PHE A 23 -0.21 9.67 1.93
CA PHE A 23 -1.60 9.28 2.16
C PHE A 23 -1.73 7.76 2.42
N SER A 24 -1.06 6.93 1.61
CA SER A 24 -1.01 5.48 1.78
C SER A 24 -0.48 5.09 3.17
N ASP A 25 0.64 5.69 3.59
CA ASP A 25 1.26 5.40 4.89
C ASP A 25 0.40 5.88 6.07
N PHE A 26 -0.29 7.02 5.90
CA PHE A 26 -1.25 7.51 6.89
C PHE A 26 -2.44 6.54 7.03
N CYS A 27 -3.01 6.08 5.91
CA CYS A 27 -4.10 5.10 5.92
C CYS A 27 -3.65 3.78 6.53
N LEU A 28 -2.45 3.29 6.19
CA LEU A 28 -1.86 2.10 6.79
C LEU A 28 -1.85 2.22 8.32
N MET A 29 -1.27 3.31 8.84
CA MET A 29 -1.19 3.52 10.29
C MET A 29 -2.58 3.64 10.93
N PHE A 30 -3.51 4.35 10.30
CA PHE A 30 -4.86 4.56 10.80
C PHE A 30 -5.68 3.26 10.88
N PHE A 31 -5.59 2.39 9.89
CA PHE A 31 -6.36 1.14 9.84
C PHE A 31 -5.68 -0.01 10.59
N MET A 32 -4.35 -0.07 10.62
CA MET A 32 -3.61 -1.18 11.25
C MET A 32 -3.38 -0.97 12.75
N CYS A 33 -3.04 0.26 13.16
CA CYS A 33 -2.59 0.52 14.54
C CYS A 33 -3.69 0.26 15.59
N PRO A 34 -4.93 0.74 15.45
CA PRO A 34 -5.95 0.52 16.47
C PRO A 34 -6.32 -0.96 16.70
N PRO A 35 -6.58 -1.79 15.66
CA PRO A 35 -6.85 -3.22 15.84
C PRO A 35 -5.65 -4.00 16.42
N MET A 36 -4.43 -3.62 16.04
CA MET A 36 -3.22 -4.24 16.56
C MET A 36 -3.04 -3.92 18.05
N VAL A 37 -3.13 -2.64 18.44
CA VAL A 37 -3.00 -2.22 19.84
C VAL A 37 -4.08 -2.89 20.70
N TRP A 38 -5.31 -2.95 20.20
CA TRP A 38 -6.39 -3.63 20.91
C TRP A 38 -6.10 -5.13 21.08
N SER A 39 -5.69 -5.84 20.01
CA SER A 39 -5.36 -7.26 20.09
C SER A 39 -4.17 -7.54 21.03
N CYS A 40 -3.18 -6.63 21.08
CA CYS A 40 -2.06 -6.72 22.03
C CYS A 40 -2.50 -6.59 23.49
N LEU A 41 -3.51 -5.77 23.81
CA LEU A 41 -4.03 -5.63 25.18
C LEU A 41 -4.75 -6.90 25.66
N TYR A 42 -5.35 -7.66 24.74
CA TYR A 42 -6.02 -8.94 25.04
C TYR A 42 -5.13 -10.16 24.76
N GLU A 43 -3.87 -9.95 24.39
CA GLU A 43 -2.87 -10.98 24.05
C GLU A 43 -3.30 -11.95 22.94
N THR A 44 -4.37 -11.64 22.21
CA THR A 44 -4.93 -12.49 21.15
C THR A 44 -5.82 -11.70 20.19
N TRP A 45 -6.05 -12.25 19.00
CA TRP A 45 -6.91 -11.65 17.98
C TRP A 45 -8.39 -11.86 18.31
N VAL A 46 -9.02 -10.80 18.82
CA VAL A 46 -10.42 -10.85 19.32
C VAL A 46 -11.48 -10.47 18.27
N PHE A 47 -11.08 -9.94 17.11
CA PHE A 47 -12.01 -9.38 16.12
C PHE A 47 -12.64 -10.43 15.18
N GLY A 48 -12.24 -11.70 15.31
CA GLY A 48 -12.73 -12.81 14.49
C GLY A 48 -12.02 -12.95 13.13
N PRO A 49 -12.33 -14.03 12.39
CA PRO A 49 -11.59 -14.42 11.18
C PRO A 49 -11.79 -13.44 10.01
N PHE A 50 -13.01 -12.95 9.78
CA PHE A 50 -13.26 -11.99 8.70
C PHE A 50 -12.51 -10.67 8.89
N ALA A 51 -12.41 -10.18 10.14
CA ALA A 51 -11.63 -8.99 10.44
C ALA A 51 -10.12 -9.22 10.25
N CYS A 52 -9.64 -10.43 10.50
CA CYS A 52 -8.24 -10.84 10.25
C CYS A 52 -7.92 -10.81 8.76
N GLU A 53 -8.80 -11.34 7.92
CA GLU A 53 -8.68 -11.29 6.47
C GLU A 53 -8.69 -9.85 5.96
N LEU A 54 -9.61 -9.02 6.45
CA LEU A 54 -9.69 -7.61 6.07
C LEU A 54 -8.45 -6.83 6.52
N TYR A 55 -7.94 -7.09 7.73
CA TYR A 55 -6.70 -6.52 8.23
C TYR A 55 -5.52 -6.88 7.30
N GLY A 56 -5.32 -8.17 7.03
CA GLY A 56 -4.26 -8.63 6.13
C GLY A 56 -4.37 -8.04 4.72
N MET A 57 -5.58 -7.94 4.17
CA MET A 57 -5.84 -7.33 2.87
C MET A 57 -5.46 -5.84 2.85
N ILE A 58 -5.96 -5.07 3.82
CA ILE A 58 -5.72 -3.62 3.90
C ILE A 58 -4.23 -3.33 4.10
N GLY A 59 -3.57 -4.05 5.01
CA GLY A 59 -2.14 -3.92 5.25
C GLY A 59 -1.32 -4.21 3.99
N SER A 60 -1.66 -5.30 3.30
CA SER A 60 -1.01 -5.67 2.04
C SER A 60 -1.26 -4.63 0.93
N LEU A 61 -2.46 -4.05 0.86
CA LEU A 61 -2.85 -3.12 -0.21
C LEU A 61 -2.05 -1.82 -0.11
N PHE A 62 -2.00 -1.24 1.09
CA PHE A 62 -1.24 -0.02 1.33
C PHE A 62 0.27 -0.28 1.28
N GLY A 63 0.75 -1.45 1.72
CA GLY A 63 2.15 -1.85 1.58
C GLY A 63 2.61 -1.93 0.12
N VAL A 64 1.86 -2.63 -0.73
CA VAL A 64 2.14 -2.72 -2.18
C VAL A 64 2.03 -1.34 -2.83
N THR A 65 1.03 -0.54 -2.46
CA THR A 65 0.85 0.83 -2.97
C THR A 65 2.04 1.71 -2.65
N SER A 66 2.56 1.67 -1.41
CA SER A 66 3.70 2.47 -0.99
C SER A 66 4.98 2.05 -1.73
N ILE A 67 5.27 0.75 -1.85
CA ILE A 67 6.46 0.24 -2.57
C ILE A 67 6.41 0.66 -4.05
N TRP A 68 5.30 0.43 -4.74
CA TRP A 68 5.19 0.81 -6.15
C TRP A 68 5.25 2.33 -6.34
N THR A 69 4.68 3.11 -5.43
CA THR A 69 4.82 4.56 -5.47
C THR A 69 6.29 4.98 -5.36
N MET A 70 7.09 4.34 -4.48
CA MET A 70 8.54 4.59 -4.40
C MET A 70 9.25 4.23 -5.70
N VAL A 71 8.89 3.12 -6.36
CA VAL A 71 9.45 2.73 -7.66
C VAL A 71 9.19 3.82 -8.72
N PHE A 72 7.96 4.32 -8.82
CA PHE A 72 7.65 5.38 -9.78
C PHE A 72 8.35 6.71 -9.46
N ILE A 73 8.52 7.04 -8.18
CA ILE A 73 9.33 8.19 -7.76
C ILE A 73 10.78 8.00 -8.21
N ALA A 74 11.37 6.81 -8.01
CA ALA A 74 12.74 6.52 -8.44
C ALA A 74 12.89 6.63 -9.97
N LEU A 75 11.92 6.13 -10.74
CA LEU A 75 11.90 6.26 -12.20
C LEU A 75 11.79 7.72 -12.66
N ASP A 76 10.99 8.55 -11.99
CA ASP A 76 10.90 9.97 -12.27
C ASP A 76 12.23 10.69 -12.00
N ARG A 77 12.86 10.42 -10.84
CA ARG A 77 14.18 10.98 -10.51
C ARG A 77 15.25 10.54 -11.50
N TYR A 78 15.24 9.27 -11.91
CA TYR A 78 16.14 8.75 -12.94
C TYR A 78 15.94 9.48 -14.28
N ASN A 79 14.69 9.66 -14.72
CA ASN A 79 14.38 10.33 -15.98
C ASN A 79 14.85 11.81 -15.96
N VAL A 80 14.61 12.53 -14.87
CA VAL A 80 15.03 13.93 -14.72
C VAL A 80 16.55 14.08 -14.66
N ILE A 81 17.24 13.23 -13.88
CA ILE A 81 18.69 13.36 -13.65
C ILE A 81 19.49 12.82 -14.83
N VAL A 82 19.15 11.64 -15.36
CA VAL A 82 19.97 10.93 -16.35
C VAL A 82 19.63 11.35 -17.77
N LYS A 83 18.33 11.51 -18.10
CA LYS A 83 17.91 11.89 -19.47
C LYS A 83 17.84 13.41 -19.68
N GLY A 84 17.83 14.19 -18.61
CA GLY A 84 17.93 15.66 -18.65
C GLY A 84 16.94 16.30 -19.63
N LEU A 85 17.43 17.14 -20.54
CA LEU A 85 16.62 17.87 -21.53
C LEU A 85 15.95 16.97 -22.60
N SER A 86 16.42 15.73 -22.77
CA SER A 86 15.80 14.75 -23.68
C SER A 86 14.67 13.95 -23.00
N ALA A 87 14.50 14.13 -21.69
CA ALA A 87 13.44 13.48 -20.93
C ALA A 87 12.06 14.06 -21.30
N LYS A 88 11.09 13.19 -21.57
CA LYS A 88 9.69 13.62 -21.67
C LYS A 88 9.27 14.13 -20.27
N PRO A 89 8.83 15.40 -20.14
CA PRO A 89 8.47 15.95 -18.85
C PRO A 89 7.26 15.20 -18.27
N MET A 90 7.29 14.96 -16.96
CA MET A 90 6.17 14.34 -16.26
C MET A 90 4.95 15.26 -16.36
N THR A 91 3.82 14.70 -16.81
CA THR A 91 2.54 15.42 -16.89
C THR A 91 1.63 14.96 -15.77
N THR A 92 0.73 15.83 -15.32
CA THR A 92 -0.28 15.50 -14.30
C THR A 92 -1.14 14.29 -14.70
N LYS A 93 -1.47 14.16 -16.00
CA LYS A 93 -2.21 13.01 -16.53
C LYS A 93 -1.43 11.71 -16.37
N LEU A 94 -0.13 11.72 -16.65
CA LEU A 94 0.72 10.55 -16.49
C LEU A 94 0.85 10.16 -15.01
N ALA A 95 1.04 11.14 -14.11
CA ALA A 95 1.13 10.88 -12.68
C ALA A 95 -0.17 10.26 -12.13
N LEU A 96 -1.34 10.78 -12.54
CA LEU A 96 -2.64 10.21 -12.16
C LEU A 96 -2.84 8.80 -12.74
N PHE A 97 -2.42 8.56 -13.98
CA PHE A 97 -2.46 7.23 -14.59
C PHE A 97 -1.56 6.24 -13.85
N GLN A 98 -0.34 6.65 -13.45
CA GLN A 98 0.56 5.83 -12.64
C GLN A 98 -0.10 5.47 -11.30
N ILE A 99 -0.66 6.45 -10.59
CA ILE A 99 -1.38 6.21 -9.33
C ILE A 99 -2.51 5.20 -9.54
N PHE A 100 -3.33 5.38 -10.59
CA PHE A 100 -4.40 4.44 -10.92
C PHE A 100 -3.88 3.02 -11.17
N CYS A 101 -2.80 2.86 -11.94
CA CYS A 101 -2.18 1.55 -12.18
C CYS A 101 -1.66 0.91 -10.88
N ILE A 102 -1.09 1.68 -9.96
CA ILE A 102 -0.61 1.19 -8.67
C ILE A 102 -1.76 0.60 -7.86
N TYR A 103 -2.88 1.33 -7.72
CA TYR A 103 -4.03 0.83 -6.96
C TYR A 103 -4.67 -0.39 -7.63
N MET A 104 -4.80 -0.40 -8.96
CA MET A 104 -5.31 -1.58 -9.69
C MET A 104 -4.41 -2.80 -9.48
N HIS A 105 -3.08 -2.61 -9.50
CA HIS A 105 -2.13 -3.68 -9.26
C HIS A 105 -2.19 -4.18 -7.80
N GLY A 106 -2.28 -3.26 -6.84
CA GLY A 106 -2.46 -3.59 -5.43
C GLY A 106 -3.75 -4.36 -5.16
N LEU A 107 -4.87 -3.92 -5.74
CA LEU A 107 -6.16 -4.61 -5.62
C LEU A 107 -6.11 -6.01 -6.23
N PHE A 108 -5.50 -6.17 -7.41
CA PHE A 108 -5.36 -7.47 -8.04
C PHE A 108 -4.62 -8.47 -7.14
N TRP A 109 -3.49 -8.09 -6.55
CA TRP A 109 -2.70 -8.98 -5.70
C TRP A 109 -3.32 -9.22 -4.32
N THR A 110 -4.01 -8.24 -3.75
CA THR A 110 -4.62 -8.38 -2.42
C THR A 110 -5.97 -9.07 -2.42
N LEU A 111 -6.70 -9.03 -3.54
CA LEU A 111 -7.92 -9.81 -3.71
C LEU A 111 -7.66 -11.29 -3.97
N ALA A 112 -6.48 -11.64 -4.51
CA ALA A 112 -6.16 -13.04 -4.81
C ALA A 112 -6.23 -13.97 -3.56
N PRO A 113 -5.65 -13.60 -2.40
CA PRO A 113 -5.83 -14.38 -1.16
C PRO A 113 -7.25 -14.40 -0.61
N MET A 114 -8.06 -13.36 -0.87
CA MET A 114 -9.49 -13.38 -0.48
C MET A 114 -10.32 -14.32 -1.37
N LEU A 115 -9.92 -14.50 -2.63
CA LEU A 115 -10.61 -15.35 -3.60
C LEU A 115 -10.09 -16.81 -3.62
N GLY A 116 -9.20 -17.16 -2.68
CA GLY A 116 -8.73 -18.53 -2.44
C GLY A 116 -7.38 -18.90 -3.06
N TRP A 117 -6.66 -17.93 -3.66
CA TRP A 117 -5.27 -18.10 -4.05
C TRP A 117 -4.37 -17.56 -2.94
N SER A 118 -3.94 -18.46 -2.03
CA SER A 118 -3.45 -18.15 -0.68
C SER A 118 -4.58 -17.77 0.30
N ARG A 119 -4.21 -17.44 1.54
CA ARG A 119 -5.11 -17.09 2.65
C ARG A 119 -4.45 -16.07 3.59
N TYR A 120 -5.28 -15.28 4.26
CA TYR A 120 -4.85 -14.41 5.35
C TYR A 120 -5.03 -15.12 6.68
N VAL A 121 -3.97 -15.19 7.48
CA VAL A 121 -3.94 -15.90 8.76
C VAL A 121 -3.30 -15.04 9.85
N PRO A 122 -3.63 -15.26 11.13
CA PRO A 122 -2.92 -14.63 12.23
C PRO A 122 -1.42 -14.96 12.16
N GLU A 123 -0.59 -13.95 12.39
CA GLU A 123 0.85 -14.12 12.52
C GLU A 123 1.19 -14.84 13.83
N ALA A 124 2.45 -15.26 14.00
CA ALA A 124 2.90 -16.01 15.17
C ALA A 124 2.69 -15.29 16.52
N ASN A 125 2.56 -13.95 16.50
CA ASN A 125 2.24 -13.16 17.68
C ASN A 125 0.74 -13.23 18.07
N MET A 126 -0.11 -13.80 17.23
CA MET A 126 -1.56 -13.88 17.37
C MET A 126 -2.26 -12.52 17.55
N THR A 127 -1.60 -11.40 17.28
CA THR A 127 -2.11 -10.03 17.46
C THR A 127 -2.16 -9.23 16.15
N ALA A 128 -1.58 -9.78 15.08
CA ALA A 128 -1.65 -9.24 13.73
C ALA A 128 -2.05 -10.35 12.73
N CYS A 129 -2.53 -9.95 11.55
CA CYS A 129 -2.89 -10.86 10.48
C CYS A 129 -2.15 -10.51 9.19
N GLY A 130 -1.67 -11.52 8.49
CA GLY A 130 -0.85 -11.39 7.29
C GLY A 130 -1.10 -12.50 6.29
N THR A 131 -0.38 -12.47 5.17
CA THR A 131 -0.44 -13.54 4.17
C THR A 131 0.20 -14.81 4.71
N ASP A 132 -0.38 -15.98 4.44
CA ASP A 132 0.25 -17.26 4.78
C ASP A 132 1.50 -17.51 3.91
N TYR A 133 2.66 -17.34 4.52
CA TYR A 133 3.98 -17.61 3.93
C TYR A 133 4.61 -18.92 4.44
N LEU A 134 3.94 -19.66 5.33
CA LEU A 134 4.45 -20.91 5.89
C LEU A 134 3.98 -22.13 5.10
N THR A 135 2.76 -22.06 4.59
CA THR A 135 2.17 -23.18 3.86
C THR A 135 2.64 -23.18 2.40
N LEU A 136 3.16 -24.32 1.93
CA LEU A 136 3.66 -24.48 0.56
C LEU A 136 2.54 -24.76 -0.47
N THR A 137 1.30 -24.93 -0.02
CA THR A 137 0.14 -25.18 -0.89
C THR A 137 -0.47 -23.87 -1.36
N TRP A 138 -0.66 -23.75 -2.68
CA TRP A 138 -1.17 -22.54 -3.32
C TRP A 138 -2.68 -22.31 -3.16
N HIS A 139 -3.45 -23.39 -2.94
CA HIS A 139 -4.90 -23.32 -2.79
C HIS A 139 -5.31 -23.35 -1.32
N SER A 140 -6.24 -22.46 -0.96
CA SER A 140 -6.81 -22.36 0.40
C SER A 140 -7.89 -23.41 0.70
N ARG A 141 -8.30 -24.23 -0.30
CA ARG A 141 -9.26 -25.33 -0.17
C ARG A 141 -8.64 -26.64 -0.62
#